data_AF-A0A969NB13-F1
#
_entry.id   AF-A0A969NB13-F1
#
_cell.length_a   1.000
_cell.length_b   1.000
_cell.length_c   1.000
_cell.angle_alpha   90.00
_cell.angle_beta   90.00
_cell.angle_gamma   90.00
#
_symmetry.space_group_name_H-M   'P 1'
#
loop_
_entity.id
_entity.type
_entity.pdbx_description
1 polymer ?
#
loop_
_entity_poly.entity_id
_entity_poly.type
_entity_poly.pdbx_seq_one_letter_code
_entity_poly.pdbx_strand_id
1 'polypeptide(L)'
;MKQIILIAIALALLLSCNNDNESPWIITAPAGSEFCKIDTKGKSILPNGRFIEPVGKSYLLAPHPYGLVLSPDGKIAVTANSGTNPLSISIIRNLDTDNPDLQQVPPGPTTDKGVLASVFMGLAITPDSKKSLCFRRAGKQDLFI
;
A
#
# COMPACT_ATOMS: atom_id res chain seq x y z
N MET A 1 -53.26 -45.54 36.45
CA MET A 1 -52.91 -44.16 36.90
C MET A 1 -51.40 -43.96 37.05
N LYS A 2 -50.67 -44.76 37.85
CA LYS A 2 -49.19 -44.66 38.01
C LYS A 2 -48.40 -44.68 36.68
N GLN A 3 -48.77 -45.55 35.74
CA GLN A 3 -48.12 -45.69 34.42
C GLN A 3 -48.26 -44.42 33.57
N ILE A 4 -49.44 -43.77 33.58
CA ILE A 4 -49.70 -42.54 32.81
C ILE A 4 -48.90 -41.37 33.39
N ILE A 5 -48.77 -41.30 34.72
CA ILE A 5 -47.97 -40.29 35.41
C ILE A 5 -46.48 -40.44 35.07
N LEU A 6 -45.97 -41.68 35.04
CA LEU A 6 -44.57 -41.96 34.65
C LEU A 6 -44.29 -41.56 33.20
N ILE A 7 -45.22 -41.83 32.28
CA ILE A 7 -45.09 -41.44 30.87
C ILE A 7 -45.13 -39.91 30.71
N ALA A 8 -46.02 -39.23 31.44
CA ALA A 8 -46.11 -37.76 31.41
C ALA A 8 -44.84 -37.09 31.94
N ILE A 9 -44.23 -37.65 33.00
CA ILE A 9 -42.96 -37.16 33.56
C ILE A 9 -41.81 -37.39 32.57
N ALA A 10 -41.74 -38.56 31.95
CA ALA A 10 -40.72 -38.86 30.93
C ALA A 10 -40.84 -37.92 29.72
N LEU A 11 -42.07 -37.62 29.28
CA LEU A 11 -42.31 -36.71 28.15
C LEU A 11 -41.98 -35.25 28.52
N ALA A 12 -42.26 -34.83 29.75
CA ALA A 12 -41.87 -33.50 30.25
C ALA A 12 -40.35 -33.34 30.35
N LEU A 13 -39.62 -34.40 30.74
CA LEU A 13 -38.15 -34.41 30.78
C LEU A 13 -37.54 -34.32 29.37
N LEU A 14 -38.13 -34.97 28.37
CA LEU A 14 -37.68 -34.90 26.98
C LEU A 14 -37.93 -33.52 26.34
N LEU A 15 -38.99 -32.82 26.76
CA LEU A 15 -39.32 -31.47 26.28
C LEU A 15 -38.52 -30.35 26.98
N SER A 16 -37.79 -30.67 28.06
CA SER A 16 -37.06 -29.68 28.86
C SER A 16 -35.62 -29.42 28.38
N CYS A 17 -35.15 -30.10 27.33
CA CYS A 17 -33.84 -29.82 26.72
C CYS A 17 -33.93 -28.66 25.72
N ASN A 18 -34.03 -27.44 26.23
CA ASN A 18 -33.67 -26.26 25.42
C ASN A 18 -32.16 -26.06 25.52
N ASN A 19 -31.44 -26.47 24.47
CA ASN A 19 -30.07 -26.02 24.27
C ASN A 19 -30.14 -24.57 23.79
N ASP A 20 -30.08 -23.61 24.71
CA ASP A 20 -29.74 -22.23 24.39
C ASP A 20 -28.26 -22.22 23.97
N ASN A 21 -28.01 -22.68 22.74
CA ASN A 21 -26.72 -22.59 22.08
C ASN A 21 -26.52 -21.12 21.68
N GLU A 22 -26.25 -20.27 22.68
CA GLU A 22 -25.67 -18.95 22.40
C GLU A 22 -24.33 -19.21 21.70
N SER A 23 -24.37 -19.12 20.38
CA SER A 23 -23.19 -19.31 19.56
C SER A 23 -22.20 -18.22 19.97
N PRO A 24 -20.93 -18.58 20.28
CA PRO A 24 -19.96 -17.57 20.69
C PRO A 24 -19.85 -16.52 19.59
N TRP A 25 -19.82 -15.24 19.98
CA TRP A 25 -19.57 -14.18 19.03
C TRP A 25 -18.11 -14.27 18.57
N ILE A 26 -17.91 -14.77 17.34
CA ILE A 26 -16.60 -14.91 16.73
C ILE A 26 -16.36 -13.71 15.81
N ILE A 27 -15.32 -12.94 16.10
CA ILE A 27 -14.81 -11.92 15.17
C ILE A 27 -13.82 -12.60 14.23
N THR A 28 -14.06 -12.50 12.93
CA THR A 28 -13.12 -12.96 11.90
C THR A 28 -12.62 -11.79 11.07
N ALA A 29 -11.51 -12.00 10.38
CA ALA A 29 -11.01 -11.00 9.45
C ALA A 29 -12.02 -10.79 8.29
N PRO A 30 -12.11 -9.57 7.72
CA PRO A 30 -13.05 -9.26 6.64
C PRO A 30 -13.00 -10.19 5.43
N ALA A 31 -11.83 -10.75 5.13
CA ALA A 31 -11.61 -11.67 4.02
C ALA A 31 -12.09 -13.11 4.27
N GLY A 32 -12.54 -13.45 5.49
CA GLY A 32 -13.02 -14.80 5.81
C GLY A 32 -11.98 -15.88 5.47
N SER A 33 -12.32 -16.76 4.53
CA SER A 33 -11.47 -17.86 4.04
C SER A 33 -10.66 -17.50 2.78
N GLU A 34 -10.72 -16.25 2.29
CA GLU A 34 -9.95 -15.82 1.12
C GLU A 34 -8.46 -15.69 1.44
N PHE A 35 -7.63 -15.98 0.44
CA PHE A 35 -6.17 -15.89 0.55
C PHE A 35 -5.66 -14.47 0.33
N CYS A 36 -4.44 -14.22 0.81
CA CYS A 36 -3.67 -13.02 0.48
C CYS A 36 -3.62 -12.81 -1.04
N LYS A 37 -3.97 -11.62 -1.49
CA LYS A 37 -4.06 -11.26 -2.91
C LYS A 37 -3.58 -9.83 -3.10
N ILE A 38 -2.68 -9.63 -4.06
CA ILE A 38 -2.26 -8.31 -4.50
C ILE A 38 -3.05 -7.96 -5.76
N ASP A 39 -3.86 -6.91 -5.66
CA ASP A 39 -4.53 -6.23 -6.77
C ASP A 39 -4.12 -4.75 -6.74
N THR A 40 -3.27 -4.33 -7.66
CA THR A 40 -2.72 -2.97 -7.70
C THR A 40 -3.70 -1.94 -8.24
N LYS A 41 -4.82 -2.37 -8.84
CA LYS A 41 -5.86 -1.51 -9.39
C LYS A 41 -7.14 -1.49 -8.56
N GLY A 42 -7.23 -2.35 -7.55
CA GLY A 42 -8.42 -2.50 -6.74
C GLY A 42 -8.10 -3.02 -5.35
N LYS A 43 -9.00 -3.86 -4.84
CA LYS A 43 -8.95 -4.35 -3.46
C LYS A 43 -7.95 -5.50 -3.30
N SER A 44 -6.88 -5.23 -2.55
CA SER A 44 -5.91 -6.24 -2.09
C SER A 44 -6.31 -6.81 -0.72
N ILE A 45 -5.93 -8.05 -0.47
CA ILE A 45 -6.14 -8.77 0.78
C ILE A 45 -4.78 -8.93 1.46
N LEU A 46 -4.64 -8.32 2.64
CA LEU A 46 -3.45 -8.42 3.46
C LEU A 46 -3.33 -9.82 4.09
N PRO A 47 -2.11 -10.25 4.52
CA PRO A 47 -1.92 -11.53 5.21
C PRO A 47 -2.77 -11.72 6.49
N ASN A 48 -3.28 -10.64 7.07
CA ASN A 48 -4.18 -10.67 8.23
C ASN A 48 -5.69 -10.63 7.85
N GLY A 49 -6.01 -10.84 6.56
CA GLY A 49 -7.38 -10.86 6.04
C GLY A 49 -8.08 -9.50 5.99
N ARG A 50 -7.36 -8.39 6.16
CA ARG A 50 -7.91 -7.04 5.96
C ARG A 50 -7.81 -6.62 4.50
N PHE A 51 -8.72 -5.76 4.09
CA PHE A 51 -8.72 -5.16 2.76
C PHE A 51 -7.95 -3.84 2.73
N ILE A 52 -7.21 -3.60 1.65
CA ILE A 52 -6.70 -2.28 1.27
C ILE A 52 -7.09 -2.01 -0.17
N GLU A 53 -7.46 -0.78 -0.47
CA GLU A 53 -7.83 -0.35 -1.82
C GLU A 53 -7.28 1.06 -2.06
N PRO A 54 -6.59 1.32 -3.17
CA PRO A 54 -6.13 2.66 -3.50
C PRO A 54 -7.32 3.63 -3.63
N VAL A 55 -7.26 4.78 -2.93
CA VAL A 55 -8.27 5.86 -3.07
C VAL A 55 -8.22 6.49 -4.48
N GLY A 56 -7.12 6.31 -5.20
CA GLY A 56 -6.92 6.84 -6.54
C GLY A 56 -5.98 5.96 -7.37
N LYS A 57 -5.28 6.57 -8.33
CA LYS A 57 -4.38 5.85 -9.24
C LYS A 57 -3.06 5.52 -8.55
N SER A 58 -2.60 4.30 -8.74
CA SER A 58 -1.28 3.83 -8.29
C SER A 58 -0.36 3.65 -9.48
N TYR A 59 0.85 4.21 -9.40
CA TYR A 59 1.87 4.06 -10.43
C TYR A 59 3.10 3.36 -9.84
N LEU A 60 3.64 2.38 -10.59
CA LEU A 60 4.84 1.68 -10.19
C LEU A 60 6.06 2.56 -10.51
N LEU A 61 6.90 2.80 -9.49
CA LEU A 61 8.15 3.55 -9.61
C LEU A 61 9.35 2.61 -9.47
N ALA A 62 10.55 3.15 -9.63
CA ALA A 62 11.76 2.41 -9.33
C ALA A 62 11.83 2.06 -7.82
N PRO A 63 12.57 0.99 -7.45
CA PRO A 63 12.62 0.52 -6.06
C PRO A 63 13.08 1.57 -5.04
N HIS A 64 12.57 1.46 -3.82
CA HIS A 64 12.97 2.27 -2.66
C HIS A 64 12.77 3.80 -2.77
N PRO A 65 11.58 4.30 -3.14
CA PRO A 65 11.30 5.74 -3.23
C PRO A 65 11.11 6.37 -1.85
N TYR A 66 12.21 6.67 -1.15
CA TYR A 66 12.18 7.14 0.25
C TYR A 66 12.02 8.65 0.41
N GLY A 67 12.31 9.44 -0.63
CA GLY A 67 12.01 10.87 -0.66
C GLY A 67 10.96 11.19 -1.72
N LEU A 68 10.11 12.18 -1.45
CA LEU A 68 9.11 12.72 -2.39
C LEU A 68 9.02 14.23 -2.20
N VAL A 69 8.98 14.97 -3.32
CA VAL A 69 8.70 16.41 -3.33
C VAL A 69 7.77 16.74 -4.50
N LEU A 70 6.91 17.74 -4.32
CA LEU A 70 6.04 18.28 -5.36
C LEU A 70 6.55 19.64 -5.84
N SER A 71 6.32 19.95 -7.11
CA SER A 71 6.48 21.31 -7.62
C SER A 71 5.46 22.25 -6.96
N PRO A 72 5.76 23.56 -6.87
CA PRO A 72 4.83 24.56 -6.32
C PRO A 72 3.43 24.55 -6.94
N ASP A 73 3.31 24.19 -8.22
CA ASP A 73 2.04 24.08 -8.94
C ASP A 73 1.35 22.71 -8.80
N GLY A 74 2.00 21.75 -8.12
CA GLY A 74 1.50 20.39 -7.91
C GLY A 74 1.51 19.48 -9.14
N LYS A 75 2.04 19.94 -10.29
CA LYS A 75 2.00 19.18 -11.55
C LYS A 75 3.12 18.16 -11.70
N ILE A 76 4.19 18.32 -10.93
CA ILE A 76 5.38 17.46 -10.98
C ILE A 76 5.66 16.89 -9.59
N ALA A 77 5.85 15.57 -9.51
CA ALA A 77 6.46 14.91 -8.35
C ALA A 77 7.83 14.39 -8.71
N VAL A 78 8.75 14.45 -7.76
CA VAL A 78 10.08 13.83 -7.87
C VAL A 78 10.30 12.91 -6.69
N THR A 79 10.73 11.67 -6.93
CA THR A 79 11.10 10.71 -5.89
C THR A 79 12.58 10.39 -5.87
N ALA A 80 13.12 10.20 -4.68
CA ALA A 80 14.50 9.82 -4.43
C ALA A 80 14.53 8.32 -4.13
N ASN A 81 14.99 7.54 -5.09
CA ASN A 81 15.01 6.09 -5.02
C ASN A 81 16.38 5.64 -4.51
N SER A 82 16.44 5.27 -3.24
CA SER A 82 17.70 5.06 -2.50
C SER A 82 17.69 3.73 -1.77
N GLY A 83 18.81 3.02 -1.75
CA GLY A 83 18.90 1.71 -1.12
C GLY A 83 19.91 0.85 -1.85
N THR A 84 19.48 -0.34 -2.29
CA THR A 84 20.28 -1.20 -3.17
C THR A 84 20.08 -0.82 -4.65
N ASN A 85 21.14 -0.96 -5.45
CA ASN A 85 21.20 -0.61 -6.88
C ASN A 85 19.92 -1.02 -7.65
N PRO A 86 19.29 -0.14 -8.46
CA PRO A 86 19.75 1.18 -8.92
C PRO A 86 19.41 2.35 -7.98
N LEU A 87 20.40 3.22 -7.76
CA LEU A 87 20.15 4.56 -7.22
C LEU A 87 19.57 5.42 -8.34
N SER A 88 18.35 5.92 -8.16
CA SER A 88 17.66 6.68 -9.20
C SER A 88 16.80 7.80 -8.63
N ILE A 89 16.34 8.66 -9.53
CA ILE A 89 15.31 9.65 -9.28
C ILE A 89 14.15 9.31 -10.24
N SER A 90 12.91 9.24 -9.73
CA SER A 90 11.74 9.20 -10.61
C SER A 90 11.17 10.62 -10.73
N ILE A 91 10.95 11.07 -11.95
CA ILE A 91 10.24 12.31 -12.25
C ILE A 91 8.87 11.92 -12.80
N ILE A 92 7.82 12.50 -12.23
CA ILE A 92 6.43 12.26 -12.60
C ILE A 92 5.84 13.60 -13.02
N ARG A 93 5.53 13.78 -14.29
CA ARG A 93 4.98 15.02 -14.86
C ARG A 93 3.50 14.86 -15.20
N ASN A 94 2.79 15.99 -15.27
CA ASN A 94 1.37 16.06 -15.62
C ASN A 94 0.48 15.26 -14.64
N LEU A 95 0.75 15.40 -13.33
CA LEU A 95 -0.02 14.75 -12.26
C LEU A 95 -1.50 15.16 -12.24
N ASP A 96 -1.83 16.30 -12.83
CA ASP A 96 -3.19 16.80 -13.02
C ASP A 96 -3.95 16.10 -14.16
N THR A 97 -3.31 15.17 -14.87
CA THR A 97 -3.91 14.46 -16.01
C THR A 97 -4.16 12.98 -15.71
N ASP A 98 -4.93 12.33 -16.58
CA ASP A 98 -5.25 10.93 -16.39
C ASP A 98 -4.07 9.97 -16.64
N ASN A 99 -3.07 10.43 -17.38
CA ASN A 99 -1.93 9.64 -17.81
C ASN A 99 -0.62 10.43 -17.62
N PRO A 100 -0.10 10.50 -16.39
CA PRO A 100 1.14 11.20 -16.09
C PRO A 100 2.32 10.53 -16.81
N ASP A 101 3.32 11.34 -17.11
CA ASP A 101 4.57 10.89 -17.72
C ASP A 101 5.56 10.51 -16.62
N LEU A 102 6.06 9.28 -16.66
CA LEU A 102 6.96 8.71 -15.66
C LEU A 102 8.34 8.47 -16.26
N GLN A 103 9.35 9.14 -15.71
CA GLN A 103 10.73 9.00 -16.13
C GLN A 103 11.63 8.62 -14.96
N GLN A 104 12.42 7.56 -15.13
CA GLN A 104 13.49 7.21 -14.21
C GLN A 104 14.83 7.76 -14.73
N VAL A 105 15.62 8.35 -13.82
CA VAL A 105 16.97 8.85 -14.10
C VAL A 105 17.97 8.25 -13.10
N PRO A 106 19.02 7.52 -13.55
CA PRO A 106 19.19 7.01 -14.92
C PRO A 106 18.11 5.98 -15.26
N PRO A 107 17.83 5.78 -16.57
CA PRO A 107 16.89 4.75 -17.00
C PRO A 107 17.43 3.35 -16.75
N GLY A 108 16.52 2.41 -16.52
CA GLY A 108 16.83 0.99 -16.44
C GLY A 108 17.15 0.47 -15.02
N PRO A 109 17.42 -0.83 -14.90
CA PRO A 109 17.57 -1.51 -13.60
C PRO A 109 18.97 -1.33 -12.98
N THR A 110 19.88 -0.63 -13.65
CA THR A 110 21.27 -0.49 -13.24
C THR A 110 21.69 0.96 -13.28
N THR A 111 22.35 1.42 -12.21
CA THR A 111 22.99 2.72 -12.19
C THR A 111 24.50 2.52 -12.31
N ASP A 112 25.10 3.06 -13.38
CA ASP A 112 26.55 3.05 -13.53
C ASP A 112 27.23 3.85 -12.42
N LYS A 113 28.40 3.38 -11.98
CA LYS A 113 29.22 4.09 -11.00
C LYS A 113 29.53 5.49 -11.54
N GLY A 114 29.02 6.52 -10.85
CA GLY A 114 29.30 7.93 -11.16
C GLY A 114 28.14 8.74 -11.72
N VAL A 115 27.07 8.10 -12.22
CA VAL A 115 25.88 8.83 -12.75
C VAL A 115 25.03 9.38 -11.61
N LEU A 116 24.70 8.52 -10.63
CA LEU A 116 24.14 8.91 -9.34
C LEU A 116 24.89 8.15 -8.24
N ALA A 117 25.97 8.74 -7.74
CA ALA A 117 26.82 8.11 -6.72
C ALA A 117 26.13 7.99 -5.35
N SER A 118 25.12 8.82 -5.09
CA SER A 118 24.30 8.78 -3.89
C SER A 118 22.99 9.54 -4.17
N VAL A 119 21.88 9.01 -3.70
CA VAL A 119 20.59 9.70 -3.65
C VAL A 119 20.18 9.57 -2.19
N PHE A 120 20.07 10.69 -1.47
CA PHE A 120 19.60 10.68 -0.08
C PHE A 120 18.19 11.28 -0.03
N MET A 121 17.43 11.00 1.01
CA MET A 121 15.99 11.30 1.10
C MET A 121 15.62 12.79 0.89
N GLY A 122 16.59 13.71 0.98
CA GLY A 122 16.37 15.13 0.77
C GLY A 122 16.18 15.48 -0.71
N LEU A 123 14.99 16.00 -1.03
CA LEU A 123 14.66 16.58 -2.32
C LEU A 123 14.12 18.01 -2.16
N ALA A 124 14.38 18.87 -3.13
CA ALA A 124 13.76 20.18 -3.26
C ALA A 124 13.50 20.49 -4.74
N ILE A 125 12.45 21.23 -5.05
CA ILE A 125 12.18 21.76 -6.39
C ILE A 125 12.29 23.28 -6.32
N THR A 126 12.91 23.90 -7.32
CA THR A 126 13.02 25.36 -7.40
C THR A 126 11.63 25.99 -7.58
N PRO A 127 11.41 27.23 -7.11
CA PRO A 127 10.10 27.88 -7.24
C PRO A 127 9.60 28.01 -8.69
N ASP A 128 10.51 28.06 -9.66
CA ASP A 128 10.20 28.10 -11.09
C ASP A 128 9.85 26.72 -11.69
N SER A 129 9.89 25.65 -10.90
CA SER A 129 9.64 24.25 -11.31
C SER A 129 10.57 23.70 -12.41
N LYS A 130 11.68 24.39 -12.73
CA LYS A 130 12.59 23.98 -13.81
C LYS A 130 13.73 23.07 -13.35
N LYS A 131 14.03 23.06 -12.05
CA LYS A 131 15.14 22.29 -11.48
C LYS A 131 14.69 21.57 -10.23
N SER A 132 15.08 20.30 -10.13
CA SER A 132 15.02 19.54 -8.90
C SER A 132 16.41 19.40 -8.36
N LEU A 133 16.50 19.46 -7.04
CA LEU A 133 17.70 19.25 -6.29
C LEU A 133 17.52 17.97 -5.46
N CYS A 134 18.41 17.01 -5.67
CA CYS A 134 18.67 15.95 -4.70
C CYS A 134 19.88 16.27 -3.83
N PHE A 135 19.67 16.22 -2.50
CA PHE A 135 20.75 16.33 -1.53
C PHE A 135 21.46 14.98 -1.38
N ARG A 136 22.79 14.98 -1.48
CA ARG A 136 23.63 13.80 -1.19
C ARG A 136 24.41 14.02 0.10
N ARG A 137 24.88 12.93 0.74
CA ARG A 137 25.68 12.95 1.98
C ARG A 137 27.02 13.74 1.90
N ALA A 138 27.38 14.31 0.75
CA ALA A 138 28.58 15.13 0.59
C ALA A 138 28.46 16.22 -0.49
N GLY A 139 27.24 16.63 -0.87
CA GLY A 139 27.07 17.65 -1.92
C GLY A 139 25.66 17.77 -2.48
N LYS A 140 25.53 18.70 -3.44
CA LYS A 140 24.29 19.07 -4.13
C LYS A 140 24.32 18.47 -5.55
N GLN A 141 23.26 17.81 -6.01
CA GLN A 141 23.11 17.43 -7.42
C GLN A 141 21.87 18.08 -8.02
N ASP A 142 22.09 18.91 -9.03
CA ASP A 142 21.00 19.49 -9.81
C ASP A 142 20.58 18.53 -10.92
N LEU A 143 19.27 18.34 -11.05
CA LEU A 143 18.62 17.62 -12.13
C LEU A 143 17.58 18.53 -12.78
N PHE A 144 17.60 18.61 -14.10
CA PHE A 144 16.60 19.36 -14.86
C PHE A 144 15.34 18.50 -14.98
N ILE A 145 14.18 19.11 -14.70
CA ILE A 145 12.87 18.44 -14.65
C ILE A 145 12.15 18.58 -15.99
#